data_AF-W4KI95-F1
#
_entry.id   AF-W4KI95-F1
#
_cell.length_a   1.000
_cell.length_b   1.000
_cell.length_c   1.000
_cell.angle_alpha   90.00
_cell.angle_beta   90.00
_cell.angle_gamma   90.00
#
_symmetry.space_group_name_H-M   'P 1'
#
loop_
_entity.id
_entity.type
_entity.pdbx_description
1 polymer ?
#
loop_
_entity_poly.entity_id
_entity_poly.type
_entity_poly.pdbx_seq_one_letter_code
_entity_poly.pdbx_strand_id
1 'polypeptide(L)'
;MGASQSKADEEPKVFYNETPIQFSQDLVNHLADTVDTHPERQSTLDGHVRARIQSELARLREEEEEVRQQIELALEKENLDRERDMAGDVSATSEADSSAIGDVKSSEVLLGDLEEVRTKVERFQTRQQLVELPELKTKGEAVVSCYRSHPSTSLDCWREVSEFRAAVSQVEQQYIASLR
;
A
#
# COMPACT_ATOMS: atom_id res chain seq x y z
N MET A 1 39.56 -85.28 -38.38
CA MET A 1 40.27 -85.45 -37.09
C MET A 1 41.01 -84.15 -36.86
N GLY A 2 40.94 -83.40 -35.77
CA GLY A 2 40.36 -83.51 -34.43
C GLY A 2 41.01 -82.39 -33.60
N ALA A 3 40.45 -82.10 -32.42
CA ALA A 3 41.01 -81.29 -31.34
C ALA A 3 40.83 -79.75 -31.42
N SER A 4 39.64 -79.35 -31.00
CA SER A 4 39.35 -78.25 -30.09
C SER A 4 40.26 -78.20 -28.85
N GLN A 5 40.98 -77.10 -28.64
CA GLN A 5 41.36 -76.44 -27.36
C GLN A 5 41.92 -75.06 -27.80
N SER A 6 41.60 -73.89 -27.25
CA SER A 6 41.21 -73.49 -25.91
C SER A 6 40.67 -72.05 -26.03
N LYS A 7 39.42 -71.81 -25.64
CA LYS A 7 38.99 -70.47 -25.21
C LYS A 7 39.01 -70.50 -23.69
N ALA A 8 39.78 -69.60 -23.09
CA ALA A 8 39.70 -69.34 -21.66
C ALA A 8 38.35 -68.66 -21.42
N ASP A 9 37.37 -69.42 -20.92
CA ASP A 9 36.21 -68.85 -20.23
C ASP A 9 36.72 -68.27 -18.91
N GLU A 10 37.09 -66.98 -18.93
CA GLU A 10 37.18 -66.18 -17.71
C GLU A 10 35.79 -65.68 -17.35
N GLU A 11 34.88 -66.60 -17.01
CA GLU A 11 33.72 -66.25 -16.23
C GLU A 11 34.14 -66.08 -14.76
N PRO A 12 33.81 -64.96 -14.10
CA PRO A 12 34.13 -64.78 -12.70
C PRO A 12 33.40 -65.85 -11.89
N LYS A 13 34.15 -66.73 -11.23
CA LYS A 13 33.59 -67.78 -10.38
C LYS A 13 33.02 -67.14 -9.11
N VAL A 14 31.76 -66.75 -9.17
CA VAL A 14 31.00 -66.21 -8.03
C VAL A 14 30.62 -67.38 -7.12
N PHE A 15 31.24 -67.45 -5.94
CA PHE A 15 30.88 -68.43 -4.93
C PHE A 15 29.66 -67.91 -4.14
N TYR A 16 28.53 -68.58 -4.29
CA TYR A 16 27.37 -68.40 -3.41
C TYR A 16 27.55 -69.32 -2.19
N ASN A 17 27.46 -68.75 -1.00
CA ASN A 17 27.46 -69.46 0.26
C ASN A 17 26.12 -70.20 0.46
N GLU A 18 26.15 -71.53 0.45
CA GLU A 18 24.95 -72.38 0.61
C GLU A 18 24.39 -72.43 2.04
N THR A 19 25.10 -71.86 3.02
CA THR A 19 24.63 -71.78 4.41
C THR A 19 24.05 -70.40 4.72
N PRO A 20 22.82 -70.28 5.25
CA PRO A 20 22.26 -69.00 5.66
C PRO A 20 23.14 -68.40 6.76
N ILE A 21 23.83 -67.29 6.47
CA ILE A 21 24.55 -66.54 7.49
C ILE A 21 23.48 -65.87 8.36
N GLN A 22 23.24 -66.40 9.55
CA GLN A 22 22.40 -65.74 10.54
C GLN A 22 23.30 -64.92 11.47
N PHE A 23 23.11 -63.60 11.45
CA PHE A 23 23.75 -62.71 12.40
C PHE A 23 22.90 -62.66 13.69
N SER A 24 23.55 -62.71 14.86
CA SER A 24 22.86 -62.53 16.14
C SER A 24 22.32 -61.10 16.23
N GLN A 25 21.08 -60.94 16.71
CA GLN A 25 20.43 -59.64 16.87
C GLN A 25 21.27 -58.65 17.69
N ASP A 26 21.99 -59.13 18.70
CA ASP A 26 22.86 -58.28 19.53
C ASP A 26 23.99 -57.65 18.73
N LEU A 27 24.52 -58.34 17.72
CA LEU A 27 25.62 -57.87 16.89
C LEU A 27 25.11 -56.86 15.84
N VAL A 28 23.90 -57.09 15.33
CA VAL A 28 23.19 -56.13 14.46
C VAL A 28 22.86 -54.84 15.22
N ASN A 29 22.38 -54.95 16.45
CA ASN A 29 22.09 -53.79 17.31
C ASN A 29 23.37 -53.04 17.66
N HIS A 30 24.46 -53.74 17.97
CA HIS A 30 25.73 -53.10 18.29
C HIS A 30 26.36 -52.39 17.07
N LEU A 31 26.18 -52.92 15.85
CA LEU A 31 26.57 -52.28 14.60
C LEU A 31 25.68 -51.06 14.25
N ALA A 32 24.41 -51.10 14.65
CA ALA A 32 23.49 -49.97 14.51
C ALA A 32 23.79 -48.86 15.53
N ASP A 33 24.24 -49.21 16.74
CA ASP A 33 24.63 -48.26 17.80
C ASP A 33 26.05 -47.70 17.62
N THR A 34 26.94 -48.37 16.87
CA THR A 34 28.25 -47.80 16.52
C THR A 34 28.07 -46.69 15.47
N VAL A 35 28.01 -45.45 15.95
CA VAL A 35 27.92 -44.20 15.16
C VAL A 35 29.25 -43.85 14.45
N ASP A 36 30.12 -44.81 14.19
CA ASP A 36 31.31 -44.60 13.34
C ASP A 36 30.88 -44.71 11.88
N THR A 37 30.16 -43.69 11.39
CA THR A 37 29.83 -43.58 9.98
C THR A 37 31.10 -43.22 9.20
N HIS A 38 31.59 -44.14 8.37
CA HIS A 38 32.65 -43.83 7.41
C HIS A 38 32.27 -42.56 6.61
N PRO A 39 33.25 -41.69 6.26
CA PRO A 39 32.97 -40.39 5.63
C PRO A 39 32.18 -40.51 4.32
N GLU A 40 32.31 -41.61 3.59
CA GLU A 40 31.53 -41.90 2.40
C GLU A 40 30.03 -42.13 2.71
N ARG A 41 29.71 -42.89 3.76
CA ARG A 41 28.31 -43.05 4.23
C ARG A 41 27.74 -41.73 4.75
N GLN A 42 28.54 -40.94 5.45
CA GLN A 42 28.08 -39.64 5.92
C GLN A 42 27.74 -38.70 4.76
N SER A 43 28.57 -38.66 3.71
CA SER A 43 28.30 -37.80 2.54
C SER A 43 27.05 -38.19 1.76
N THR A 44 26.75 -39.49 1.67
CA THR A 44 25.52 -40.00 1.02
C THR A 44 24.28 -39.68 1.85
N LEU A 45 24.34 -39.85 3.18
CA LEU A 45 23.28 -39.45 4.10
C LEU A 45 23.02 -37.95 4.05
N ASP A 46 24.07 -37.12 4.15
CA ASP A 46 23.96 -35.67 4.06
C ASP A 46 23.39 -35.22 2.72
N GLY A 47 23.74 -35.91 1.62
CA GLY A 47 23.18 -35.68 0.30
C GLY A 47 21.67 -35.92 0.28
N HIS A 48 21.21 -37.02 0.86
CA HIS A 48 19.78 -37.35 0.96
C HIS A 48 19.03 -36.35 1.85
N VAL A 49 19.62 -35.97 2.99
CA VAL A 49 19.05 -34.96 3.89
C VAL A 49 18.92 -33.61 3.19
N ARG A 50 19.96 -33.14 2.49
CA ARG A 50 19.89 -31.90 1.71
C ARG A 50 18.83 -31.95 0.62
N ALA A 51 18.72 -33.08 -0.11
CA ALA A 51 17.70 -33.24 -1.14
C ALA A 51 16.29 -33.14 -0.56
N ARG A 52 16.04 -33.78 0.59
CA ARG A 52 14.74 -33.72 1.27
C ARG A 52 14.44 -32.33 1.83
N ILE A 53 15.44 -31.65 2.40
CA ILE A 53 15.29 -30.26 2.84
C ILE A 53 14.95 -29.36 1.65
N GLN A 54 15.61 -29.54 0.51
CA GLN A 54 15.33 -28.77 -0.70
C GLN A 54 13.91 -29.01 -1.23
N SER A 55 13.42 -30.25 -1.22
CA SER A 55 12.04 -30.54 -1.64
C SER A 55 11.02 -29.94 -0.69
N GLU A 56 11.24 -30.00 0.62
CA GLU A 56 10.34 -29.40 1.61
C GLU A 56 10.38 -27.86 1.55
N LEU A 57 11.57 -27.26 1.33
CA LEU A 57 11.69 -25.81 1.14
C LEU A 57 11.00 -25.33 -0.14
N ALA A 58 11.05 -26.11 -1.23
CA ALA A 58 10.34 -25.78 -2.46
C ALA A 58 8.82 -25.79 -2.23
N ARG A 59 8.33 -26.84 -1.56
CA ARG A 59 6.91 -26.97 -1.18
C ARG A 59 6.45 -25.82 -0.27
N LEU A 60 7.22 -25.46 0.75
CA LEU A 60 6.87 -24.35 1.65
C LEU A 60 6.80 -23.00 0.93
N ARG A 61 7.66 -22.76 -0.07
CA ARG A 61 7.59 -21.52 -0.87
C ARG A 61 6.31 -21.44 -1.69
N GLU A 62 5.87 -22.55 -2.27
CA GLU A 62 4.61 -22.62 -3.00
C GLU A 62 3.41 -22.35 -2.07
N GLU A 63 3.39 -22.98 -0.89
CA GLU A 63 2.38 -22.73 0.14
C GLU A 63 2.40 -21.25 0.61
N GLU A 64 3.59 -20.65 0.80
CA GLU A 64 3.72 -19.23 1.15
C GLU A 64 3.21 -18.29 0.04
N GLU A 65 3.49 -18.59 -1.23
CA GLU A 65 2.99 -17.82 -2.37
C GLU A 65 1.46 -17.90 -2.47
N GLU A 66 0.88 -19.09 -2.27
CA GLU A 66 -0.57 -19.27 -2.24
C GLU A 66 -1.21 -18.46 -1.11
N VAL A 67 -0.67 -18.56 0.11
CA VAL A 67 -1.17 -17.79 1.27
C VAL A 67 -1.05 -16.29 1.01
N ARG A 68 0.05 -15.82 0.41
CA ARG A 68 0.19 -14.40 0.05
C ARG A 68 -0.87 -13.95 -0.94
N GLN A 69 -1.12 -14.73 -1.99
CA GLN A 69 -2.17 -14.42 -2.96
C GLN A 69 -3.55 -14.38 -2.30
N GLN A 70 -3.85 -15.32 -1.40
CA GLN A 70 -5.11 -15.33 -0.65
C GLN A 70 -5.25 -14.09 0.26
N ILE A 71 -4.17 -13.66 0.92
CA ILE A 71 -4.14 -12.45 1.74
C ILE A 71 -4.36 -11.21 0.86
N GLU A 72 -3.69 -11.11 -0.29
CA GLU A 72 -3.85 -9.99 -1.22
C GLU A 72 -5.29 -9.90 -1.72
N LEU A 73 -5.89 -11.01 -2.13
CA LEU A 73 -7.30 -11.07 -2.55
C LEU A 73 -8.27 -10.72 -1.42
N ALA A 74 -7.99 -11.17 -0.19
CA ALA A 74 -8.81 -10.85 0.97
C ALA A 74 -8.74 -9.36 1.32
N LEU A 75 -7.54 -8.76 1.27
CA LEU A 75 -7.33 -7.33 1.50
C LEU A 75 -7.95 -6.48 0.40
N GLU A 76 -7.84 -6.89 -0.86
CA GLU A 76 -8.50 -6.20 -1.98
C GLU A 76 -10.02 -6.21 -1.78
N LYS A 77 -10.58 -7.38 -1.44
CA LYS A 77 -12.01 -7.49 -1.13
C LYS A 77 -12.42 -6.64 0.07
N GLU A 78 -11.66 -6.67 1.17
CA GLU A 78 -11.94 -5.85 2.34
C GLU A 78 -11.87 -4.35 2.01
N ASN A 79 -10.89 -3.94 1.22
CA ASN A 79 -10.78 -2.55 0.77
C ASN A 79 -11.98 -2.15 -0.08
N LEU A 80 -12.42 -2.98 -1.02
CA LEU A 80 -13.62 -2.73 -1.83
C LEU A 80 -14.90 -2.71 -0.99
N ASP A 81 -15.04 -3.63 -0.03
CA ASP A 81 -16.19 -3.67 0.88
C ASP A 81 -16.19 -2.43 1.79
N ARG A 82 -15.02 -2.01 2.30
CA ARG A 82 -14.86 -0.78 3.08
C ARG A 82 -15.11 0.48 2.25
N GLU A 83 -14.65 0.53 1.00
CA GLU A 83 -14.95 1.62 0.08
C GLU A 83 -16.44 1.68 -0.24
N ARG A 84 -17.10 0.52 -0.41
CA ARG A 84 -18.56 0.43 -0.58
C ARG A 84 -19.32 0.87 0.67
N ASP A 85 -18.89 0.48 1.86
CA ASP A 85 -19.50 0.93 3.12
C ASP A 85 -19.30 2.44 3.31
N MET A 86 -18.11 2.95 3.00
CA MET A 86 -17.79 4.39 3.07
C MET A 86 -18.50 5.23 2.00
N ALA A 87 -18.73 4.67 0.82
CA ALA A 87 -19.54 5.28 -0.24
C ALA A 87 -21.06 5.01 -0.06
N GLY A 88 -21.41 4.11 0.85
CA GLY A 88 -22.74 3.51 1.01
C GLY A 88 -23.68 4.21 1.97
N ASP A 89 -23.29 5.32 2.59
CA ASP A 89 -24.20 6.21 3.35
C ASP A 89 -24.84 7.31 2.47
N VAL A 90 -24.74 7.19 1.13
CA VAL A 90 -25.44 8.09 0.17
C VAL A 90 -26.17 7.38 -0.97
N SER A 91 -26.17 6.04 -1.02
CA SER A 91 -26.73 5.28 -2.17
C SER A 91 -27.75 4.20 -1.81
N ALA A 92 -28.70 4.52 -0.92
CA ALA A 92 -29.92 3.71 -0.75
C ALA A 92 -30.93 3.89 -1.92
N THR A 93 -30.50 4.37 -3.09
CA THR A 93 -31.34 4.44 -4.30
C THR A 93 -30.52 4.37 -5.58
N SER A 94 -30.10 3.17 -6.00
CA SER A 94 -30.24 2.72 -7.40
C SER A 94 -29.50 1.39 -7.63
N GLU A 95 -30.30 0.35 -7.83
CA GLU A 95 -29.92 -0.89 -8.50
C GLU A 95 -29.41 -0.61 -9.92
N ALA A 96 -28.28 -1.23 -10.30
CA ALA A 96 -27.99 -1.85 -11.61
C ALA A 96 -26.48 -1.86 -11.92
N ASP A 97 -25.87 -3.01 -11.63
CA ASP A 97 -24.82 -3.70 -12.40
C ASP A 97 -24.06 -2.94 -13.50
N SER A 98 -22.76 -2.70 -13.28
CA SER A 98 -21.73 -3.03 -14.28
C SER A 98 -20.34 -3.18 -13.64
N SER A 99 -19.86 -4.42 -13.65
CA SER A 99 -18.51 -4.86 -14.01
C SER A 99 -17.28 -4.17 -13.40
N ALA A 100 -16.58 -4.96 -12.58
CA ALA A 100 -15.24 -4.73 -12.06
C ALA A 100 -14.17 -4.44 -13.14
N ILE A 101 -13.51 -3.29 -13.02
CA ILE A 101 -12.11 -3.01 -13.35
C ILE A 101 -11.68 -1.97 -12.32
N GLY A 102 -10.55 -2.16 -11.63
CA GLY A 102 -10.07 -1.27 -10.57
C GLY A 102 -10.33 0.19 -10.89
N ASP A 103 -11.28 0.80 -10.16
CA ASP A 103 -11.76 2.14 -10.43
C ASP A 103 -10.66 3.10 -9.96
N VAL A 104 -9.82 3.46 -10.92
CA VAL A 104 -9.10 4.73 -10.91
C VAL A 104 -10.18 5.78 -10.74
N LYS A 105 -10.55 6.11 -9.47
CA LYS A 105 -11.70 6.95 -9.07
C LYS A 105 -12.21 7.69 -10.28
N SER A 106 -13.26 7.16 -10.92
CA SER A 106 -13.64 7.53 -12.28
C SER A 106 -13.44 9.02 -12.52
N SER A 107 -12.90 9.42 -13.67
CA SER A 107 -12.59 10.83 -13.98
C SER A 107 -13.74 11.78 -13.63
N GLU A 108 -14.98 11.30 -13.66
CA GLU A 108 -16.18 12.04 -13.28
C GLU A 108 -16.29 12.29 -11.75
N VAL A 109 -15.92 11.33 -10.92
CA VAL A 109 -15.83 11.48 -9.45
C VAL A 109 -14.75 12.49 -9.09
N LEU A 110 -13.57 12.38 -9.72
CA LEU A 110 -12.49 13.36 -9.50
C LEU A 110 -12.87 14.77 -9.95
N LEU A 111 -13.64 14.91 -11.03
CA LEU A 111 -14.19 16.19 -11.47
C LEU A 111 -15.19 16.74 -10.45
N GLY A 112 -16.03 15.88 -9.85
CA GLY A 112 -16.94 16.24 -8.76
C GLY A 112 -16.20 16.69 -7.48
N ASP A 113 -15.11 16.02 -7.12
CA ASP A 113 -14.29 16.42 -5.97
C ASP A 113 -13.58 17.76 -6.23
N LEU A 114 -13.09 17.97 -7.46
CA LEU A 114 -12.46 19.24 -7.88
C LEU A 114 -13.48 20.39 -7.85
N GLU A 115 -14.72 20.11 -8.26
CA GLU A 115 -15.88 21.01 -8.15
C GLU A 115 -16.19 21.38 -6.69
N GLU A 116 -16.18 20.40 -5.79
CA GLU A 116 -16.42 20.66 -4.37
C GLU A 116 -15.28 21.48 -3.75
N VAL A 117 -14.03 21.19 -4.10
CA VAL A 117 -12.86 21.95 -3.64
C VAL A 117 -12.91 23.38 -4.14
N ARG A 118 -13.22 23.62 -5.43
CA ARG A 118 -13.31 24.99 -5.95
C ARG A 118 -14.40 25.79 -5.24
N THR A 119 -15.58 25.19 -5.00
CA THR A 119 -16.67 25.90 -4.30
C THR A 119 -16.34 26.18 -2.83
N LYS A 120 -15.61 25.28 -2.14
CA LYS A 120 -15.11 25.53 -0.79
C LYS A 120 -14.09 26.68 -0.75
N VAL A 121 -13.16 26.73 -1.71
CA VAL A 121 -12.17 27.80 -1.83
C VAL A 121 -12.85 29.13 -2.11
N GLU A 122 -13.80 29.18 -3.05
CA GLU A 122 -14.59 30.38 -3.34
C GLU A 122 -15.35 30.87 -2.11
N ARG A 123 -16.03 29.98 -1.38
CA ARG A 123 -16.72 30.34 -0.13
C ARG A 123 -15.75 30.90 0.92
N PHE A 124 -14.57 30.32 1.05
CA PHE A 124 -13.55 30.81 1.97
C PHE A 124 -13.04 32.19 1.56
N GLN A 125 -12.72 32.40 0.28
CA GLN A 125 -12.26 33.68 -0.24
C GLN A 125 -13.33 34.76 -0.09
N THR A 126 -14.60 34.47 -0.37
CA THR A 126 -15.70 35.43 -0.18
C THR A 126 -15.86 35.81 1.29
N ARG A 127 -15.79 34.84 2.22
CA ARG A 127 -15.80 35.12 3.66
C ARG A 127 -14.59 35.96 4.08
N GLN A 128 -13.41 35.65 3.55
CA GLN A 128 -12.20 36.40 3.83
C GLN A 128 -12.29 37.84 3.29
N GLN A 129 -12.82 38.05 2.09
CA GLN A 129 -13.03 39.39 1.51
C GLN A 129 -14.02 40.22 2.34
N LEU A 130 -15.09 39.60 2.85
CA LEU A 130 -16.04 40.24 3.75
C LEU A 130 -15.44 40.58 5.12
N VAL A 131 -14.48 39.80 5.61
CA VAL A 131 -13.79 40.05 6.88
C VAL A 131 -12.69 41.11 6.71
N GLU A 132 -11.96 41.06 5.60
CA GLU A 132 -10.80 41.91 5.37
C GLU A 132 -11.14 43.27 4.75
N LEU A 133 -12.33 43.43 4.15
CA LEU A 133 -12.89 44.68 3.62
C LEU A 133 -11.81 45.58 2.99
N PRO A 134 -11.15 45.11 1.92
CA PRO A 134 -9.94 45.75 1.37
C PRO A 134 -10.21 47.20 0.92
N GLU A 135 -11.42 47.51 0.48
CA GLU A 135 -11.82 48.88 0.11
C GLU A 135 -11.80 49.83 1.32
N LEU A 136 -12.24 49.40 2.51
CA LEU A 136 -12.13 50.23 3.72
C LEU A 136 -10.68 50.45 4.12
N LYS A 137 -9.85 49.41 4.02
CA LYS A 137 -8.43 49.51 4.37
C LYS A 137 -7.72 50.52 3.47
N THR A 138 -7.91 50.43 2.15
CA THR A 138 -7.32 51.39 1.20
C THR A 138 -7.81 52.82 1.43
N LYS A 139 -9.10 53.04 1.68
CA LYS A 139 -9.64 54.37 2.02
C LYS A 139 -9.11 54.88 3.37
N GLY A 140 -8.97 54.01 4.36
CA GLY A 140 -8.37 54.35 5.67
C GLY A 140 -6.89 54.71 5.55
N GLU A 141 -6.13 53.96 4.76
CA GLU A 141 -4.73 54.26 4.44
C GLU A 141 -4.58 55.59 3.69
N ALA A 142 -5.50 55.90 2.77
CA ALA A 142 -5.52 57.19 2.08
C ALA A 142 -5.69 58.37 3.06
N VAL A 143 -6.61 58.26 4.02
CA VAL A 143 -6.80 59.26 5.08
C VAL A 143 -5.53 59.40 5.93
N VAL A 144 -4.94 58.28 6.37
CA VAL A 144 -3.70 58.29 7.15
C VAL A 144 -2.55 58.91 6.35
N SER A 145 -2.45 58.61 5.06
CA SER A 145 -1.42 59.17 4.18
C SER A 145 -1.57 60.69 4.01
N CYS A 146 -2.80 61.19 3.90
CA CYS A 146 -3.08 62.62 3.78
C CYS A 146 -2.72 63.38 5.06
N TYR A 147 -3.08 62.85 6.23
CA TYR A 147 -2.70 63.46 7.49
C TYR A 147 -1.19 63.43 7.76
N ARG A 148 -0.49 62.40 7.26
CA ARG A 148 0.98 62.34 7.34
C ARG A 148 1.65 63.40 6.47
N SER A 149 1.08 63.73 5.31
CA SER A 149 1.62 64.78 4.43
C SER A 149 1.24 66.20 4.86
N HIS A 150 0.14 66.37 5.61
CA HIS A 150 -0.37 67.67 6.06
C HIS A 150 -0.51 67.75 7.60
N PRO A 151 0.61 67.81 8.36
CA PRO A 151 0.57 67.81 9.83
C PRO A 151 0.02 69.12 10.43
N SER A 152 0.15 70.25 9.74
CA SER A 152 -0.33 71.57 10.19
C SER A 152 -1.62 72.02 9.49
N THR A 153 -2.05 71.32 8.44
CA THR A 153 -3.26 71.67 7.66
C THR A 153 -4.18 70.45 7.52
N SER A 154 -4.61 69.90 8.65
CA SER A 154 -5.51 68.74 8.71
C SER A 154 -6.87 68.95 8.02
N LEU A 155 -7.28 70.20 7.80
CA LEU A 155 -8.52 70.54 7.11
C LEU A 155 -8.50 70.25 5.61
N ASP A 156 -7.32 70.11 4.99
CA ASP A 156 -7.20 69.83 3.55
C ASP A 156 -7.62 68.39 3.20
N CYS A 157 -7.54 67.47 4.16
CA CYS A 157 -7.84 66.03 4.01
C CYS A 157 -9.33 65.68 4.15
N TRP A 158 -10.23 66.66 4.05
CA TRP A 158 -11.66 66.46 4.27
C TRP A 158 -12.31 65.52 3.25
N ARG A 159 -11.77 65.48 2.02
CA ARG A 159 -12.30 64.65 0.93
C ARG A 159 -12.08 63.17 1.22
N GLU A 160 -10.87 62.78 1.59
CA GLU A 160 -10.48 61.42 1.93
C GLU A 160 -11.29 60.92 3.14
N VAL A 161 -11.48 61.78 4.13
CA VAL A 161 -12.31 61.48 5.31
C VAL A 161 -13.77 61.29 4.92
N SER A 162 -14.30 62.11 4.01
CA SER A 162 -15.69 61.98 3.54
C SER A 162 -15.92 60.68 2.78
N GLU A 163 -14.96 60.25 1.95
CA GLU A 163 -15.01 59.00 1.20
C GLU A 163 -14.88 57.79 2.13
N PHE A 164 -13.99 57.85 3.13
CA PHE A 164 -13.87 56.82 4.15
C PHE A 164 -15.16 56.69 4.97
N ARG A 165 -15.75 57.80 5.41
CA ARG A 165 -17.02 57.80 6.15
C ARG A 165 -18.17 57.22 5.33
N ALA A 166 -18.23 57.52 4.03
CA ALA A 166 -19.21 56.93 3.13
C ALA A 166 -19.02 55.40 3.02
N ALA A 167 -17.79 54.92 2.82
CA ALA A 167 -17.47 53.50 2.75
C ALA A 167 -17.81 52.74 4.05
N VAL A 168 -17.48 53.32 5.21
CA VAL A 168 -17.83 52.77 6.53
C VAL A 168 -19.35 52.66 6.67
N SER A 169 -20.10 53.70 6.30
CA SER A 169 -21.56 53.68 6.42
C SER A 169 -22.22 52.60 5.57
N GLN A 170 -21.68 52.30 4.38
CA GLN A 170 -22.19 51.23 3.52
C GLN A 170 -21.94 49.85 4.14
N VAL A 171 -20.77 49.66 4.74
CA VAL A 171 -20.40 48.39 5.39
C VAL A 171 -21.17 48.17 6.67
N GLU A 172 -21.39 49.21 7.47
CA GLU A 172 -22.28 49.16 8.63
C GLU A 172 -23.71 48.77 8.22
N GLN A 173 -24.23 49.33 7.12
CA GLN A 173 -25.56 48.97 6.59
C GLN A 173 -25.61 47.51 6.15
N GLN A 174 -24.60 47.02 5.44
CA GLN A 174 -24.53 45.61 5.02
C GLN A 174 -24.40 44.66 6.22
N TYR A 175 -23.59 45.04 7.22
CA TYR A 175 -23.42 44.27 8.44
C TYR A 175 -24.74 44.18 9.24
N ILE A 176 -25.42 45.31 9.43
CA ILE A 176 -26.74 45.35 10.10
C ILE A 176 -27.77 44.54 9.30
N ALA A 177 -27.74 44.61 7.96
CA ALA A 177 -28.62 43.80 7.11
C ALA A 177 -28.33 42.30 7.23
N SER A 178 -27.07 41.89 7.42
CA SER A 178 -26.69 40.49 7.61
C SER A 178 -27.11 39.91 8.97
N LEU A 179 -27.38 40.76 9.96
CA LEU A 179 -27.82 40.38 11.31
C LEU A 179 -29.34 40.26 11.45
N ARG A 180 -30.11 40.70 10.45
CA ARG A 180 -31.58 40.71 10.47
C ARG A 180 -32.14 39.51 9.72
#